data_AF-A0A8S0PFU3-F1
#
_entry.id   AF-A0A8S0PFU3-F1
#
_cell.length_a   1.000
_cell.length_b   1.000
_cell.length_c   1.000
_cell.angle_alpha   90.00
_cell.angle_beta   90.00
_cell.angle_gamma   90.00
#
_symmetry.space_group_name_H-M   'P 1'
#
loop_
_entity.id
_entity.type
_entity.pdbx_description
1 polymer ?
#
loop_
_entity_poly.entity_id
_entity_poly.type
_entity_poly.pdbx_seq_one_letter_code
_entity_poly.pdbx_strand_id
1 'polypeptide(L)'
;WNLTIGAARLNPQGTFNVWNMTPSETSILRGSFAKIDGYSHFTINNVSYNTPTTPLKLADYYGSNVYQLDIFPIYSSLKALVRGTFVVTGTHKNWLEIIFKNDLDSMDSWH
;
A
#
# COMPACT_ATOMS: atom_id res chain seq x y z
N TRP A 1 -31.62 11.22 6.84
CA TRP A 1 -30.25 11.12 7.39
C TRP A 1 -30.31 10.20 8.59
N ASN A 2 -29.51 9.14 8.61
CA ASN A 2 -29.47 8.16 9.70
C ASN A 2 -28.11 8.30 10.40
N LEU A 3 -28.12 8.70 11.67
CA LEU A 3 -26.95 8.99 12.52
C LEU A 3 -26.59 7.80 13.44
N THR A 4 -26.65 6.57 12.94
CA THR A 4 -26.11 5.42 13.68
C THR A 4 -24.59 5.36 13.48
N ILE A 5 -23.88 6.32 14.09
CA ILE A 5 -22.42 6.20 14.26
C ILE A 5 -22.22 5.19 15.38
N GLY A 6 -22.02 3.94 14.99
CA GLY A 6 -21.60 2.87 15.88
C GLY A 6 -20.39 3.33 16.69
N ALA A 7 -20.50 3.11 18.00
CA ALA A 7 -19.52 3.48 19.01
C ALA A 7 -18.07 3.20 18.60
N ALA A 8 -17.13 3.92 19.23
CA ALA A 8 -15.72 3.57 19.27
C ALA A 8 -15.55 2.05 19.35
N ARG A 9 -14.51 1.51 18.67
CA ARG A 9 -14.14 0.10 18.86
C ARG A 9 -14.21 -0.21 20.37
N LEU A 10 -14.58 -1.44 20.73
CA LEU A 10 -13.89 -2.06 21.85
C LEU A 10 -12.41 -1.99 21.46
N ASN A 11 -11.75 -0.91 21.86
CA ASN A 11 -10.32 -0.84 22.00
C ASN A 11 -10.14 -1.47 23.37
N PRO A 12 -9.80 -2.76 23.47
CA PRO A 12 -9.41 -3.28 24.76
C PRO A 12 -8.09 -2.56 25.04
N GLN A 13 -8.11 -1.46 25.80
CA GLN A 13 -6.87 -0.88 26.29
C GLN A 13 -6.17 -1.98 27.10
N GLY A 14 -5.05 -2.47 26.59
CA GLY A 14 -4.36 -3.63 27.14
C GLY A 14 -3.52 -4.37 26.10
N THR A 15 -2.87 -5.44 26.56
CA THR A 15 -2.05 -6.34 25.76
C THR A 15 -2.93 -7.33 24.99
N PHE A 16 -2.68 -7.46 23.68
CA PHE A 16 -3.31 -8.48 22.83
C PHE A 16 -2.33 -9.60 22.56
N ASN A 17 -2.78 -10.85 22.67
CA ASN A 17 -1.97 -12.00 22.28
C ASN A 17 -2.01 -12.15 20.75
N VAL A 18 -0.95 -11.67 20.09
CA VAL A 18 -0.81 -11.69 18.62
C VAL A 18 -0.16 -12.98 18.10
N TRP A 19 0.34 -13.83 18.99
CA TRP A 19 1.23 -14.95 18.69
C TRP A 19 0.66 -16.06 17.80
N ASN A 20 -0.67 -16.17 17.65
CA ASN A 20 -1.30 -17.27 16.92
C ASN A 20 -2.36 -16.80 15.91
N MET A 21 -2.26 -15.55 15.45
CA MET A 21 -3.12 -15.02 14.38
C MET A 21 -2.44 -15.27 13.03
N THR A 22 -3.15 -15.88 12.09
CA THR A 22 -2.68 -16.03 10.70
C THR A 22 -2.96 -14.72 9.96
N PRO A 23 -1.95 -14.03 9.39
CA PRO A 23 -2.19 -12.90 8.51
C PRO A 23 -3.08 -13.35 7.35
N SER A 24 -4.09 -12.55 7.05
CA SER A 24 -5.02 -12.82 5.96
C SER A 24 -4.54 -12.21 4.65
N GLU A 25 -3.69 -11.18 4.73
CA GLU A 25 -3.05 -10.52 3.59
C GLU A 25 -1.58 -10.23 3.97
N THR A 26 -0.63 -10.70 3.16
CA THR A 26 0.81 -10.39 3.31
C THR A 26 1.31 -9.65 2.08
N SER A 27 1.96 -8.50 2.29
CA SER A 27 2.61 -7.71 1.25
C SER A 27 4.13 -7.65 1.51
N ILE A 28 4.93 -8.01 0.52
CA ILE A 28 6.39 -7.83 0.48
C ILE A 28 6.70 -6.63 -0.42
N LEU A 29 7.07 -5.51 0.19
CA LEU A 29 7.37 -4.26 -0.47
C LEU A 29 8.88 -4.08 -0.56
N ARG A 30 9.42 -4.21 -1.78
CA ARG A 30 10.85 -4.10 -2.03
C ARG A 30 11.22 -2.72 -2.56
N GLY A 31 11.97 -1.97 -1.78
CA GLY A 31 12.54 -0.68 -2.19
C GLY A 31 13.64 -0.88 -3.22
N SER A 32 13.65 -0.06 -4.27
CA SER A 32 14.74 -0.03 -5.24
C SER A 32 14.94 1.36 -5.82
N PHE A 33 16.11 1.57 -6.43
CA PHE A 33 16.45 2.78 -7.16
C PHE A 33 16.54 2.47 -8.65
N ALA A 34 15.96 3.33 -9.48
CA ALA A 34 16.04 3.17 -10.93
C ALA A 34 16.00 4.51 -11.67
N LYS A 35 16.39 4.51 -12.95
CA LYS A 35 16.28 5.68 -13.83
C LYS A 35 15.15 5.51 -14.83
N ILE A 36 14.23 6.47 -14.87
CA ILE A 36 13.14 6.56 -15.85
C ILE A 36 13.36 7.87 -16.62
N ASP A 37 13.42 7.80 -17.96
CA ASP A 37 13.62 8.97 -18.82
C ASP A 37 14.84 9.84 -18.43
N GLY A 38 15.90 9.21 -17.91
CA GLY A 38 17.13 9.88 -17.47
C GLY A 38 17.08 10.46 -16.05
N TYR A 39 15.91 10.49 -15.40
CA TYR A 39 15.74 10.95 -14.03
C TYR A 39 15.80 9.80 -13.03
N SER A 40 16.31 10.08 -11.84
CA SER A 40 16.41 9.11 -10.74
C SER A 40 15.09 9.01 -9.99
N HIS A 41 14.62 7.79 -9.76
CA HIS A 41 13.39 7.49 -9.04
C HIS A 41 13.62 6.39 -8.00
N PHE A 42 13.00 6.57 -6.83
CA PHE A 42 12.75 5.46 -5.91
C PHE A 42 11.48 4.73 -6.33
N THR A 43 11.48 3.43 -6.11
CA THR A 43 10.41 2.54 -6.56
C THR A 43 10.12 1.50 -5.50
N ILE A 44 8.89 0.99 -5.51
CA ILE A 44 8.45 -0.13 -4.69
C ILE A 44 8.03 -1.23 -5.65
N ASN A 45 8.63 -2.41 -5.55
CA ASN A 45 8.36 -3.54 -6.46
C ASN A 45 8.51 -3.17 -7.96
N ASN A 46 9.48 -2.30 -8.28
CA ASN A 46 9.72 -1.74 -9.62
C ASN A 46 8.59 -0.84 -10.15
N VAL A 47 7.77 -0.27 -9.26
CA VAL A 47 6.78 0.76 -9.58
C VAL A 47 7.23 2.08 -8.96
N SER A 48 7.49 3.08 -9.81
CA SER A 48 7.65 4.46 -9.35
C SER A 48 6.28 5.11 -9.21
N TYR A 49 5.98 5.63 -8.02
CA TYR A 49 4.67 6.20 -7.73
C TYR A 49 4.41 7.45 -8.58
N ASN A 50 3.25 7.46 -9.22
CA ASN A 50 2.75 8.63 -9.94
C ASN A 50 1.52 9.18 -9.23
N THR A 51 1.63 10.40 -8.73
CA THR A 51 0.49 11.10 -8.11
C THR A 51 -0.54 11.46 -9.18
N PRO A 52 -1.78 10.94 -9.10
CA PRO A 52 -2.82 11.33 -10.03
C PRO A 52 -3.26 12.78 -9.81
N THR A 53 -3.80 13.42 -10.85
CA THR A 53 -4.33 14.79 -10.76
C THR A 53 -5.57 14.89 -9.87
N THR A 54 -6.37 13.82 -9.83
CA THR A 54 -7.56 13.73 -8.99
C THR A 54 -7.24 12.94 -7.72
N PRO A 55 -7.57 13.45 -6.51
CA PRO A 55 -7.33 12.74 -5.26
C PRO A 55 -8.01 11.37 -5.23
N LEU A 56 -7.31 10.32 -4.78
CA LEU A 56 -7.80 8.93 -4.81
C LEU A 56 -9.16 8.75 -4.15
N LYS A 57 -9.37 9.36 -2.98
CA LYS A 57 -10.66 9.27 -2.26
C LYS A 57 -11.82 9.92 -3.01
N LEU A 58 -11.54 11.00 -3.75
CA LEU A 58 -12.53 11.66 -4.59
C LEU A 58 -12.83 10.81 -5.83
N ALA A 59 -11.78 10.25 -6.42
CA ALA A 59 -11.87 9.35 -7.56
C ALA A 59 -12.68 8.08 -7.24
N ASP A 60 -12.47 7.50 -6.06
CA ASP A 60 -13.21 6.34 -5.54
C ASP A 60 -14.70 6.68 -5.34
N TYR A 61 -14.98 7.80 -4.67
CA TYR A 61 -16.36 8.23 -4.38
C TYR A 61 -17.22 8.42 -5.63
N TYR A 62 -16.64 8.93 -6.72
CA TYR A 62 -17.35 9.15 -7.98
C TYR A 62 -17.17 8.01 -9.00
N GLY A 63 -16.45 6.93 -8.67
CA GLY A 63 -16.23 5.79 -9.57
C GLY A 63 -15.45 6.14 -10.84
N SER A 64 -14.42 6.98 -10.73
CA SER A 64 -13.61 7.42 -11.88
C SER A 64 -12.43 6.48 -12.18
N ASN A 65 -12.03 6.39 -13.45
CA ASN A 65 -10.90 5.56 -13.90
C ASN A 65 -9.51 6.21 -13.66
N VAL A 66 -9.33 6.91 -12.54
CA VAL A 66 -8.09 7.64 -12.21
C VAL A 66 -6.97 6.69 -11.76
N TYR A 67 -7.33 5.57 -11.15
CA TYR A 67 -6.42 4.50 -10.73
C TYR A 67 -7.08 3.15 -10.97
N GLN A 68 -6.29 2.08 -10.88
CA GLN A 68 -6.80 0.71 -10.91
C GLN A 68 -6.34 0.00 -9.64
N LEU A 69 -7.26 -0.74 -9.01
CA LEU A 69 -6.96 -1.53 -7.82
C LEU A 69 -6.14 -2.77 -8.19
N ASP A 70 -5.14 -3.09 -7.37
CA ASP A 70 -4.43 -4.38 -7.37
C ASP A 70 -3.72 -4.76 -8.68
N ILE A 71 -3.43 -3.79 -9.53
CA ILE A 71 -2.74 -4.03 -10.81
C ILE A 71 -1.24 -4.31 -10.63
N PHE A 72 -0.66 -3.90 -9.51
CA PHE A 72 0.75 -4.07 -9.23
C PHE A 72 0.98 -5.17 -8.18
N PRO A 73 2.02 -6.00 -8.36
CA PRO A 73 2.28 -7.10 -7.46
C PRO A 73 2.71 -6.62 -6.07
N ILE A 74 2.12 -7.22 -5.05
CA ILE A 74 2.43 -6.94 -3.64
C ILE A 74 3.39 -7.94 -3.02
N TYR A 75 3.78 -9.02 -3.72
CA TYR A 75 4.66 -10.08 -3.21
C TYR A 75 5.95 -10.27 -4.02
N SER A 76 6.06 -9.56 -5.14
CA SER A 76 7.22 -9.64 -6.05
C SER A 76 7.41 -8.32 -6.78
N SER A 77 8.60 -8.11 -7.32
CA SER A 77 8.90 -6.94 -8.16
C SER A 77 8.56 -7.23 -9.61
N LEU A 78 8.08 -6.23 -10.35
CA LEU A 78 7.88 -6.33 -11.79
C LEU A 78 9.21 -6.57 -12.51
N LYS A 79 9.17 -7.28 -13.65
CA LYS A 79 10.36 -7.47 -14.50
C LYS A 79 10.85 -6.16 -15.10
N ALA A 80 9.92 -5.29 -15.47
CA ALA A 80 10.20 -3.98 -16.03
C ALA A 80 9.81 -2.89 -15.04
N LEU A 81 10.58 -1.81 -15.07
CA LEU A 81 10.27 -0.59 -14.34
C LEU A 81 9.08 0.12 -14.97
N VAL A 82 8.09 0.47 -14.16
CA VAL A 82 6.89 1.19 -14.61
C VAL A 82 6.62 2.38 -13.71
N ARG A 83 5.92 3.38 -14.26
CA ARG A 83 5.41 4.52 -13.50
C ARG A 83 3.90 4.38 -13.39
N GLY A 84 3.37 4.46 -12.16
CA GLY A 84 1.94 4.22 -11.94
C GLY A 84 1.47 4.58 -10.54
N THR A 85 0.15 4.65 -10.39
CA THR A 85 -0.48 4.93 -9.10
C THR A 85 -0.72 3.60 -8.38
N PHE A 86 0.13 3.30 -7.39
CA PHE A 86 0.10 2.04 -6.65
C PHE A 86 -1.03 2.06 -5.63
N VAL A 87 -2.09 1.28 -5.87
CA VAL A 87 -3.23 1.16 -4.97
C VAL A 87 -3.53 -0.32 -4.74
N VAL A 88 -3.58 -0.72 -3.48
CA VAL A 88 -3.87 -2.08 -3.03
C VAL A 88 -5.17 -2.07 -2.26
N THR A 89 -6.04 -3.04 -2.54
CA THR A 89 -7.26 -3.27 -1.77
C THR A 89 -6.89 -3.79 -0.39
N GLY A 90 -7.50 -3.23 0.65
CA GLY A 90 -7.39 -3.73 2.01
C GLY A 90 -8.76 -4.11 2.55
N THR A 91 -8.86 -5.29 3.18
CA THR A 91 -10.10 -5.72 3.82
C THR A 91 -10.28 -5.02 5.17
N HIS A 92 -11.43 -4.35 5.37
CA HIS A 92 -11.73 -3.69 6.63
C HIS A 92 -11.83 -4.71 7.79
N LYS A 93 -11.18 -4.40 8.93
CA LYS A 93 -11.08 -5.26 10.13
C LYS A 93 -10.34 -6.58 9.90
N ASN A 94 -9.34 -6.58 9.01
CA ASN A 94 -8.51 -7.74 8.71
C ASN A 94 -7.10 -7.63 9.34
N TRP A 95 -6.34 -8.73 9.37
CA TRP A 95 -4.94 -8.77 9.80
C TRP A 95 -4.01 -8.65 8.60
N LEU A 96 -3.32 -7.52 8.47
CA LEU A 96 -2.37 -7.25 7.40
C LEU A 96 -0.93 -7.43 7.91
N GLU A 97 -0.11 -8.15 7.15
CA GLU A 97 1.34 -8.20 7.32
C GLU A 97 2.00 -7.43 6.18
N ILE A 98 2.89 -6.49 6.53
CA ILE A 98 3.69 -5.74 5.57
C ILE A 98 5.16 -5.99 5.88
N ILE A 99 5.86 -6.58 4.92
CA ILE A 99 7.28 -6.90 4.98
C ILE A 99 8.01 -5.90 4.09
N PHE A 100 8.76 -4.99 4.70
CA PHE A 100 9.63 -4.08 3.96
C PHE A 100 10.97 -4.76 3.69
N LYS A 101 11.34 -4.85 2.42
CA LYS A 101 12.65 -5.33 2.00
C LYS A 101 13.44 -4.17 1.43
N ASN A 102 14.52 -3.81 2.10
CA ASN A 102 15.46 -2.80 1.66
C ASN A 102 16.79 -3.49 1.32
N ASP A 103 17.22 -3.38 0.05
CA ASP A 103 18.54 -3.84 -0.40
C ASP A 103 19.44 -2.67 -0.81
N LEU A 104 19.07 -1.44 -0.45
CA LEU A 104 19.85 -0.23 -0.70
C LEU A 104 20.89 -0.03 0.41
N ASP A 105 21.92 0.75 0.11
CA ASP A 105 23.00 1.09 1.05
C ASP A 105 22.58 2.13 2.12
N SER A 106 21.32 2.58 2.09
CA SER A 106 20.75 3.59 2.98
C SER A 106 19.51 3.09 3.69
N MET A 107 19.25 3.58 4.90
CA MET A 107 18.03 3.29 5.65
C MET A 107 16.83 4.09 5.08
N ASP A 108 15.71 3.40 4.89
CA ASP A 108 14.43 4.01 4.52
C ASP A 108 13.50 4.07 5.73
N SER A 109 12.81 5.20 5.88
CA SER A 109 11.74 5.39 6.87
C SER A 109 10.38 5.36 6.17
N TRP A 110 9.45 4.57 6.69
CA TRP A 110 8.11 4.37 6.11
C TRP A 110 7.04 4.96 7.03
N HIS A 111 6.03 5.61 6.43
CA HIS A 111 4.89 6.22 7.13
C HIS A 111 3.56 5.86 6.45
#